data_AF-A0A553JVJ7-F1
#
_entry.id   AF-A0A553JVJ7-F1
#
_cell.length_a   1.000
_cell.length_b   1.000
_cell.length_c   1.000
_cell.angle_alpha   90.00
_cell.angle_beta   90.00
_cell.angle_gamma   90.00
#
_symmetry.space_group_name_H-M   'P 1'
#
loop_
_entity.id
_entity.type
_entity.pdbx_description
1 polymer ?
#
loop_
_entity_poly.entity_id
_entity_poly.type
_entity_poly.pdbx_seq_one_letter_code
_entity_poly.pdbx_strand_id
1 'polypeptide(L)'
;AEAIDRVGKEGVITVEDGKSLADELDVVEGLQFDRGYLSPYFINNPDKQIAEIESPYILLHDKKISNIRDLLPVLEQVAKSGRPLLIIAEDVEGEALATLVVNNIRGILKTVAVKAPGFGDRRKAL
;
A
#
# COMPACT_ATOMS: atom_id res chain seq x y z
N ALA A 1 -25.39 -11.95 5.41
CA ALA A 1 -24.90 -13.26 4.92
C ALA A 1 -24.48 -13.20 3.45
N GLU A 2 -25.18 -12.42 2.62
CA GLU A 2 -24.94 -12.34 1.17
C GLU A 2 -23.49 -12.08 0.74
N ALA A 3 -22.76 -11.20 1.44
CA ALA A 3 -21.35 -10.97 1.16
C ALA A 3 -20.49 -12.25 1.30
N ILE A 4 -20.67 -13.01 2.40
CA ILE A 4 -19.93 -14.25 2.68
C ILE A 4 -20.24 -15.31 1.62
N ASP A 5 -21.49 -15.39 1.16
CA ASP A 5 -21.90 -16.35 0.15
C ASP A 5 -21.29 -16.04 -1.23
N ARG A 6 -21.01 -14.75 -1.54
CA ARG A 6 -20.38 -14.33 -2.80
C ARG A 6 -18.86 -14.45 -2.81
N VAL A 7 -18.16 -14.07 -1.73
CA VAL A 7 -16.69 -14.11 -1.68
C VAL A 7 -16.13 -15.44 -1.14
N GLY A 8 -16.98 -16.26 -0.54
CA GLY A 8 -16.59 -17.51 0.14
C GLY A 8 -16.10 -17.27 1.58
N LYS A 9 -15.94 -18.36 2.34
CA LYS A 9 -15.58 -18.28 3.78
C LYS A 9 -14.20 -17.69 4.05
N GLU A 10 -13.30 -17.71 3.07
CA GLU A 10 -11.94 -17.14 3.15
C GLU A 10 -11.83 -15.83 2.35
N GLY A 11 -12.94 -15.31 1.82
CA GLY A 11 -12.97 -14.08 1.06
C GLY A 11 -12.74 -12.84 1.92
N VAL A 12 -12.10 -11.83 1.33
CA VAL A 12 -11.87 -10.54 1.97
C VAL A 12 -13.13 -9.70 1.86
N ILE A 13 -13.58 -9.16 3.00
CA ILE A 13 -14.73 -8.25 3.07
C ILE A 13 -14.25 -6.92 3.61
N THR A 14 -14.39 -5.87 2.82
CA THR A 14 -14.16 -4.48 3.22
C THR A 14 -15.49 -3.75 3.33
N VAL A 15 -15.54 -2.76 4.22
CA VAL A 15 -16.72 -1.89 4.40
C VAL A 15 -16.28 -0.46 4.15
N GLU A 16 -16.96 0.22 3.23
CA GLU A 16 -16.72 1.61 2.86
C GLU A 16 -17.97 2.44 3.14
N ASP A 17 -17.77 3.74 3.39
CA ASP A 17 -18.89 4.66 3.62
C ASP A 17 -19.63 4.94 2.30
N GLY A 18 -20.84 4.40 2.18
CA GLY A 18 -21.69 4.58 1.01
C GLY A 18 -22.22 6.01 0.85
N LYS A 19 -22.44 6.44 -0.39
CA LYS A 19 -23.07 7.74 -0.72
C LYS A 19 -24.60 7.68 -0.77
N SER A 20 -25.16 6.48 -0.72
CA SER A 20 -26.59 6.18 -0.86
C SER A 20 -27.24 5.94 0.50
N LEU A 21 -28.58 5.96 0.54
CA LEU A 21 -29.37 5.53 1.70
C LEU A 21 -29.57 4.00 1.73
N ALA A 22 -29.26 3.33 0.62
CA ALA A 22 -29.35 1.88 0.50
C ALA A 22 -27.98 1.22 0.67
N ASP A 23 -27.98 0.02 1.25
CA ASP A 23 -26.79 -0.83 1.31
C ASP A 23 -26.42 -1.32 -0.09
N GLU A 24 -25.15 -1.20 -0.48
CA GLU A 24 -24.59 -1.65 -1.75
C GLU A 24 -23.57 -2.78 -1.51
N LEU A 25 -23.58 -3.81 -2.36
CA LEU A 25 -22.66 -4.95 -2.29
C LEU A 25 -21.99 -5.16 -3.64
N ASP A 26 -20.72 -4.77 -3.72
CA ASP A 26 -19.87 -4.97 -4.89
C ASP A 26 -18.79 -6.02 -4.63
N VAL A 27 -18.52 -6.85 -5.63
CA VAL A 27 -17.42 -7.82 -5.63
C VAL A 27 -16.40 -7.33 -6.63
N VAL A 28 -15.19 -7.05 -6.16
CA VAL A 28 -14.07 -6.58 -6.98
C VAL A 28 -12.91 -7.56 -6.90
N GLU A 29 -12.12 -7.64 -7.96
CA GLU A 29 -10.85 -8.36 -7.93
C GLU A 29 -9.85 -7.60 -7.06
N GLY A 30 -9.22 -8.29 -6.12
CA GLY A 30 -8.29 -7.71 -5.17
C GLY A 30 -7.43 -8.77 -4.48
N LEU A 31 -6.47 -8.29 -3.69
CA LEU A 31 -5.56 -9.15 -2.94
C LEU A 31 -5.36 -8.56 -1.54
N GLN A 32 -5.42 -9.42 -0.53
CA GLN A 32 -5.01 -9.12 0.84
C GLN A 32 -3.86 -10.04 1.25
N PHE A 33 -2.88 -9.50 1.97
CA PHE A 33 -1.78 -10.26 2.54
C PHE A 33 -1.37 -9.68 3.89
N ASP A 34 -0.80 -10.52 4.76
CA ASP A 34 -0.49 -10.16 6.16
C ASP A 34 0.80 -9.35 6.30
N ARG A 35 0.78 -8.11 5.79
CA ARG A 35 1.88 -7.14 5.92
C ARG A 35 1.34 -5.73 6.13
N GLY A 36 1.79 -5.10 7.21
CA GLY A 36 1.47 -3.70 7.51
C GLY A 36 2.49 -2.71 6.93
N TYR A 37 2.21 -1.42 7.14
CA TYR A 37 3.14 -0.34 6.83
C TYR A 37 4.44 -0.45 7.63
N LEU A 38 5.56 -0.09 6.99
CA LEU A 38 6.89 -0.11 7.62
C LEU A 38 7.10 1.03 8.63
N SER A 39 6.25 2.07 8.59
CA SER A 39 6.32 3.21 9.49
C SER A 39 4.92 3.72 9.85
N PRO A 40 4.63 4.03 11.12
CA PRO A 40 3.34 4.60 11.53
C PRO A 40 3.13 6.01 10.95
N TYR A 41 4.17 6.68 10.48
CA TYR A 41 4.06 7.98 9.82
C TYR A 41 3.40 7.92 8.44
N PHE A 42 3.09 6.73 7.93
CA PHE A 42 2.27 6.56 6.73
C PHE A 42 0.76 6.57 7.02
N ILE A 43 0.34 6.53 8.29
CA ILE A 43 -1.08 6.62 8.68
C ILE A 43 -1.62 8.00 8.29
N ASN A 44 -2.72 8.02 7.54
CA ASN A 44 -3.45 9.22 7.19
C ASN A 44 -4.91 9.21 7.69
N ASN A 45 -5.35 8.10 8.28
CA ASN A 45 -6.57 8.00 9.05
C ASN A 45 -6.22 7.55 10.49
N PRO A 46 -5.98 8.51 11.40
CA PRO A 46 -5.48 8.23 12.76
C PRO A 46 -6.45 7.42 13.61
N ASP A 47 -7.75 7.60 13.43
CA ASP A 47 -8.79 6.93 14.23
C ASP A 47 -8.84 5.44 13.94
N LYS A 48 -8.72 5.07 12.66
CA LYS A 48 -8.68 3.67 12.22
C LYS A 48 -7.26 3.08 12.22
N GLN A 49 -6.23 3.91 12.42
CA GLN A 49 -4.81 3.53 12.28
C GLN A 49 -4.45 2.90 10.93
N ILE A 50 -4.96 3.49 9.84
CA ILE A 50 -4.76 2.99 8.47
C ILE A 50 -4.13 4.04 7.55
N ALA A 51 -3.48 3.53 6.50
CA ALA A 51 -2.93 4.30 5.40
C ALA A 51 -3.79 4.06 4.14
N GLU A 52 -4.77 4.92 3.89
CA GLU A 52 -5.69 4.85 2.74
C GLU A 52 -5.12 5.64 1.57
N ILE A 53 -4.84 5.00 0.44
CA ILE A 53 -4.31 5.67 -0.77
C ILE A 53 -5.19 5.39 -1.97
N GLU A 54 -5.68 6.46 -2.61
CA GLU A 54 -6.57 6.36 -3.77
C GLU A 54 -5.78 6.34 -5.08
N SER A 55 -6.19 5.44 -5.99
CA SER A 55 -5.60 5.30 -7.33
C SER A 55 -4.06 5.33 -7.37
N PRO A 56 -3.35 4.58 -6.48
CA PRO A 56 -1.90 4.66 -6.39
C PRO A 56 -1.23 4.00 -7.61
N TYR A 57 0.01 4.38 -7.87
CA TYR A 57 0.95 3.48 -8.54
C TYR A 57 1.41 2.40 -7.56
N ILE A 58 1.75 1.22 -8.07
CA ILE A 58 2.29 0.13 -7.28
C ILE A 58 3.68 -0.22 -7.84
N LEU A 59 4.72 -0.03 -7.01
CA LEU A 59 6.08 -0.47 -7.31
C LEU A 59 6.33 -1.81 -6.62
N LEU A 60 6.59 -2.84 -7.43
CA LEU A 60 7.03 -4.15 -6.97
C LEU A 60 8.55 -4.24 -7.12
N HIS A 61 9.25 -4.57 -6.04
CA HIS A 61 10.71 -4.67 -6.02
C HIS A 61 11.17 -5.93 -5.29
N ASP A 62 11.94 -6.80 -5.94
CA ASP A 62 12.27 -8.13 -5.41
C ASP A 62 13.46 -8.15 -4.43
N LYS A 63 14.01 -6.98 -4.09
CA LYS A 63 15.17 -6.79 -3.20
C LYS A 63 14.89 -5.79 -2.10
N LYS A 64 15.85 -5.64 -1.19
CA LYS A 64 15.84 -4.59 -0.17
C LYS A 64 16.17 -3.23 -0.79
N ILE A 65 15.48 -2.20 -0.31
CA ILE A 65 15.74 -0.81 -0.67
C ILE A 65 16.26 -0.08 0.56
N SER A 66 17.56 0.19 0.59
CA SER A 66 18.20 0.93 1.68
C SER A 66 18.67 2.33 1.25
N ASN A 67 18.87 2.54 -0.06
CA ASN A 67 19.33 3.80 -0.65
C ASN A 67 18.22 4.48 -1.45
N ILE A 68 17.98 5.77 -1.19
CA ILE A 68 16.94 6.53 -1.91
C ILE A 68 17.28 6.75 -3.40
N ARG A 69 18.57 6.71 -3.76
CA ARG A 69 19.03 6.89 -5.15
C ARG A 69 18.45 5.85 -6.10
N ASP A 70 18.24 4.63 -5.62
CA ASP A 70 17.64 3.54 -6.40
C ASP A 70 16.17 3.82 -6.76
N LEU A 71 15.52 4.71 -6.01
CA LEU A 71 14.13 5.11 -6.21
C LEU A 71 13.97 6.43 -6.96
N LEU A 72 15.02 7.26 -7.07
CA LEU A 72 14.90 8.61 -7.65
C LEU A 72 14.20 8.66 -9.02
N PRO A 73 14.55 7.81 -10.00
CA PRO A 73 13.90 7.86 -11.31
C PRO A 73 12.40 7.59 -11.23
N VAL A 74 11.97 6.71 -10.33
CA VAL A 74 10.55 6.36 -10.13
C VAL A 74 9.84 7.48 -9.37
N LEU A 75 10.44 7.96 -8.28
CA LEU A 75 9.85 9.01 -7.44
C LEU A 75 9.65 10.32 -8.21
N GLU A 76 10.55 10.67 -9.13
CA GLU A 76 10.39 11.84 -10.00
C GLU A 76 9.17 11.73 -10.91
N GLN A 77 8.90 10.55 -11.47
CA GLN A 77 7.74 10.33 -12.34
C GLN A 77 6.44 10.33 -11.54
N VAL A 78 6.46 9.70 -10.36
CA VAL A 78 5.33 9.71 -9.43
C VAL A 78 5.01 11.13 -8.98
N ALA A 79 6.02 11.91 -8.59
CA ALA A 79 5.84 13.32 -8.20
C ALA A 79 5.19 14.15 -9.31
N LYS A 80 5.65 14.01 -10.56
CA LYS A 80 5.08 14.69 -11.72
C LYS A 80 3.62 14.33 -11.97
N SER A 81 3.24 13.10 -11.70
CA SER A 81 1.86 12.64 -11.88
C SER A 81 0.91 13.12 -10.78
N GLY A 82 1.43 13.51 -9.61
CA GLY A 82 0.64 13.83 -8.42
C GLY A 82 -0.09 12.64 -7.78
N ARG A 83 0.06 11.42 -8.34
CA ARG A 83 -0.58 10.21 -7.82
C ARG A 83 0.24 9.61 -6.67
N PRO A 84 -0.40 8.98 -5.66
CA PRO A 84 0.31 8.26 -4.61
C PRO A 84 1.10 7.06 -5.13
N LEU A 85 2.02 6.54 -4.31
CA LEU A 85 2.81 5.35 -4.60
C LEU A 85 2.78 4.35 -3.43
N LEU A 86 2.39 3.12 -3.72
CA LEU A 86 2.59 1.96 -2.86
C LEU A 86 3.88 1.25 -3.27
N ILE A 87 4.79 1.02 -2.33
CA ILE A 87 6.03 0.27 -2.53
C ILE A 87 5.91 -1.07 -1.82
N ILE A 88 6.04 -2.16 -2.56
CA ILE A 88 6.10 -3.53 -2.04
C ILE A 88 7.48 -4.08 -2.36
N ALA A 89 8.31 -4.26 -1.33
CA ALA A 89 9.70 -4.69 -1.47
C ALA A 89 10.08 -5.79 -0.47
N GLU A 90 11.23 -6.47 -0.62
CA GLU A 90 11.72 -7.37 0.44
C GLU A 90 11.77 -6.65 1.79
N ASP A 91 12.35 -5.45 1.77
CA ASP A 91 12.37 -4.50 2.88
C ASP A 91 12.61 -3.09 2.34
N VAL A 92 12.16 -2.07 3.07
CA VAL A 92 12.53 -0.67 2.85
C VAL A 92 13.08 -0.14 4.17
N GLU A 93 14.37 0.15 4.21
CA GLU A 93 15.09 0.42 5.45
C GLU A 93 16.04 1.60 5.33
N GLY A 94 16.64 1.99 6.46
CA GLY A 94 17.70 3.00 6.52
C GLY A 94 17.29 4.36 5.94
N GLU A 95 18.17 4.92 5.11
CA GLU A 95 18.01 6.25 4.51
C GLU A 95 16.78 6.32 3.59
N ALA A 96 16.51 5.26 2.83
CA ALA A 96 15.36 5.20 1.94
C ALA A 96 14.04 5.37 2.73
N LEU A 97 13.85 4.58 3.79
CA LEU A 97 12.64 4.66 4.62
C LEU A 97 12.51 6.04 5.27
N ALA A 98 13.58 6.55 5.87
CA ALA A 98 13.58 7.86 6.51
C ALA A 98 13.20 8.98 5.52
N THR A 99 13.72 8.92 4.30
CA THR A 99 13.43 9.91 3.27
C THR A 99 11.98 9.84 2.81
N LEU A 100 11.43 8.64 2.59
CA LEU A 100 10.03 8.46 2.23
C LEU A 100 9.10 9.01 3.33
N VAL A 101 9.40 8.72 4.59
CA VAL A 101 8.64 9.21 5.75
C VAL A 101 8.66 10.74 5.80
N VAL A 102 9.83 11.36 5.71
CA VAL A 102 9.95 12.84 5.77
C VAL A 102 9.20 13.50 4.61
N ASN A 103 9.26 12.93 3.40
CA ASN A 103 8.53 13.46 2.26
C ASN A 103 7.00 13.29 2.39
N ASN A 104 6.54 12.19 3.01
CA ASN A 104 5.13 11.98 3.27
C ASN A 104 4.61 12.98 4.32
N ILE A 105 5.31 13.17 5.44
CA ILE A 105 4.96 14.17 6.47
C ILE A 105 4.88 15.58 5.88
N ARG A 106 5.77 15.91 4.93
CA ARG A 106 5.78 17.22 4.24
C ARG A 106 4.75 17.33 3.12
N GLY A 107 4.03 16.27 2.79
CA GLY A 107 3.07 16.24 1.68
C GLY A 107 3.69 16.33 0.29
N ILE A 108 5.02 16.16 0.17
CA ILE A 108 5.75 16.25 -1.10
C ILE A 108 5.51 14.98 -1.93
N LEU A 109 5.55 13.82 -1.27
CA LEU A 109 5.30 12.51 -1.86
C LEU A 109 4.32 11.74 -0.99
N LYS A 110 3.18 11.35 -1.55
CA LYS A 110 2.22 10.46 -0.87
C LYS A 110 2.64 9.01 -1.09
N THR A 111 3.41 8.45 -0.17
CA THR A 111 4.00 7.11 -0.32
C THR A 111 3.70 6.21 0.87
N VAL A 112 3.38 4.95 0.62
CA VAL A 112 3.29 3.90 1.65
C VAL A 112 4.25 2.79 1.26
N ALA A 113 5.05 2.30 2.21
CA ALA A 113 5.95 1.16 1.99
C ALA A 113 5.56 -0.02 2.90
N VAL A 114 5.48 -1.20 2.30
CA VAL A 114 5.19 -2.48 2.98
C VAL A 114 6.21 -3.53 2.55
N LYS A 115 6.42 -4.55 3.39
CA LYS A 115 7.20 -5.73 2.99
C LYS A 115 6.37 -6.59 2.05
N ALA A 116 7.03 -7.23 1.10
CA ALA A 116 6.44 -8.26 0.27
C ALA A 116 5.99 -9.46 1.12
N PRO A 117 4.89 -10.14 0.73
CA PRO A 117 4.50 -11.39 1.35
C PRO A 117 5.51 -12.51 1.01
N GLY A 118 5.67 -13.48 1.91
CA GLY A 118 6.56 -14.62 1.68
C GLY A 118 8.07 -14.36 1.79
N PHE A 119 8.86 -15.42 1.57
CA PHE A 119 10.32 -15.46 1.71
C PHE A 119 10.97 -16.30 0.59
N GLY A 120 12.19 -15.95 0.18
CA GLY A 120 12.96 -16.71 -0.82
C GLY A 120 12.26 -16.80 -2.18
N ASP A 121 12.38 -17.94 -2.87
CA ASP A 121 11.75 -18.14 -4.18
C ASP A 121 10.21 -18.09 -4.13
N ARG A 122 9.60 -18.41 -2.98
CA ARG A 122 8.15 -18.27 -2.79
C ARG A 122 7.67 -16.82 -2.87
N ARG A 123 8.54 -15.84 -2.63
CA ARG A 123 8.23 -14.41 -2.78
C ARG A 123 8.14 -13.99 -4.26
N LYS A 124 8.87 -14.65 -5.15
CA LYS A 124 8.92 -14.30 -6.59
C LYS A 124 7.78 -14.92 -7.39
N ALA A 125 7.08 -15.91 -6.82
CA ALA A 125 6.00 -16.66 -7.47
C ALA A 125 4.60 -16.14 -7.10
N LEU A 126 4.52 -15.14 -6.22
CA LEU A 126 3.31 -14.40 -5.85
C LEU A 126 3.28 -13.09 -6.63
#